data_AF-A0A6M3XMJ7-F1
#
_entry.id   AF-A0A6M3XMJ7-F1
#
_cell.length_a   1.000
_cell.length_b   1.000
_cell.length_c   1.000
_cell.angle_alpha   90.00
_cell.angle_beta   90.00
_cell.angle_gamma   90.00
#
_symmetry.space_group_name_H-M   'P 1'
#
loop_
_entity.id
_entity.type
_entity.pdbx_description
1 polymer ?
#
loop_
_entity_poly.entity_id
_entity_poly.type
_entity_poly.pdbx_seq_one_letter_code
_entity_poly.pdbx_strand_id
1 'polypeptide(L)'
;MLENLMNDSVPKCENRMSGDNQQEKYLSYVIGVYFGDGYTGLNHGGIKARFFRLEVIDKDFRDFAAQSCDIAFPDYHTTRFEHIKSEKKYYGLQVRGIGTYLETVTGKRRFIPNFVYTNDDNKRMFVEGMMDSEAWISINVSKSGNTIHGRFGFAITSEIIHELARLLSQLNVKYGKISTFTKNRKKPLKTITLHIPSFLDAGLKFHIERKQSKLEKFKMIREIVGSTYKERCSFREQNPGLIKRMVCSELHGDMKKLAEMTSSVQ
;
A
#
# COMPACT_ATOMS: atom_id res chain seq x y z
N MET A 1 26.33 32.10 28.59
CA MET A 1 25.57 31.08 29.35
C MET A 1 24.39 30.49 28.55
N LEU A 2 24.45 30.42 27.21
CA LEU A 2 23.36 29.88 26.36
C LEU A 2 23.84 28.92 25.24
N GLU A 3 25.12 28.53 25.23
CA GLU A 3 25.69 27.63 24.21
C GLU A 3 25.74 26.15 24.63
N ASN A 4 25.37 25.79 25.87
CA ASN A 4 25.50 24.43 26.40
C ASN A 4 24.23 23.55 26.28
N LEU A 5 23.21 23.96 25.53
CA LEU A 5 21.91 23.23 25.43
C LEU A 5 21.64 22.59 24.06
N MET A 6 22.65 22.50 23.18
CA MET A 6 22.52 21.81 21.88
C MET A 6 23.32 20.50 21.76
N ASN A 7 23.97 20.05 22.85
CA ASN A 7 24.65 18.75 22.92
C ASN A 7 23.78 17.63 23.52
N ASP A 8 22.45 17.80 23.53
CA ASP A 8 21.52 16.71 23.80
C ASP A 8 21.52 15.74 22.61
N SER A 9 22.53 14.85 22.63
CA SER A 9 22.47 13.47 22.20
C SER A 9 21.54 13.21 21.02
N VAL A 10 22.08 13.27 19.80
CA VAL A 10 21.58 12.37 18.75
C VAL A 10 21.55 10.97 19.39
N PRO A 11 20.38 10.30 19.47
CA PRO A 11 20.30 8.99 20.09
C PRO A 11 21.35 8.08 19.45
N LYS A 12 22.05 7.27 20.26
CA LYS A 12 23.12 6.33 19.87
C LYS A 12 22.63 5.19 18.93
N CYS A 13 21.83 5.50 17.92
CA CYS A 13 21.36 4.57 16.91
C CYS A 13 22.35 4.41 15.73
N GLU A 14 23.35 5.29 15.58
CA GLU A 14 24.23 5.28 14.42
C GLU A 14 25.27 4.13 14.40
N ASN A 15 25.52 3.44 15.52
CA ASN A 15 26.62 2.47 15.63
C ASN A 15 26.19 1.00 15.88
N ARG A 16 24.94 0.61 15.59
CA ARG A 16 24.45 -0.78 15.81
C ARG A 16 23.79 -1.48 14.62
N MET A 17 23.80 -0.92 13.41
CA MET A 17 23.15 -1.57 12.26
C MET A 17 24.01 -2.64 11.56
N SER A 18 24.93 -3.31 12.29
CA SER A 18 25.59 -4.52 11.80
C SER A 18 24.81 -5.80 12.13
N GLY A 19 23.54 -5.68 12.55
CA GLY A 19 22.70 -6.77 13.03
C GLY A 19 21.36 -6.86 12.28
N ASP A 20 21.13 -8.01 11.67
CA ASP A 20 19.91 -8.49 11.02
C ASP A 20 19.31 -7.66 9.87
N ASN A 21 19.42 -8.22 8.66
CA ASN A 21 18.65 -7.87 7.46
C ASN A 21 17.14 -7.69 7.75
N GLN A 22 16.64 -8.30 8.82
CA GLN A 22 15.26 -8.16 9.28
C GLN A 22 14.92 -6.76 9.81
N GLN A 23 15.79 -6.11 10.60
CA GLN A 23 15.48 -4.79 11.15
C GLN A 23 15.34 -3.73 10.06
N GLU A 24 16.27 -3.68 9.12
CA GLU A 24 16.23 -2.75 7.98
C GLU A 24 15.00 -2.98 7.09
N LYS A 25 14.63 -4.25 6.90
CA LYS A 25 13.44 -4.65 6.16
C LYS A 25 12.16 -4.06 6.76
N TYR A 26 11.95 -4.24 8.07
CA TYR A 26 10.77 -3.68 8.73
C TYR A 26 10.84 -2.16 8.90
N LEU A 27 12.04 -1.61 9.08
CA LEU A 27 12.25 -0.17 9.04
C LEU A 27 11.81 0.41 7.69
N SER A 28 12.15 -0.25 6.58
CA SER A 28 11.74 0.16 5.24
C SER A 28 10.21 0.23 5.11
N TYR A 29 9.48 -0.72 5.69
CA TYR A 29 8.01 -0.66 5.78
C TYR A 29 7.53 0.54 6.58
N VAL A 30 8.10 0.79 7.78
CA VAL A 30 7.74 1.94 8.62
C VAL A 30 8.00 3.26 7.90
N ILE A 31 9.11 3.38 7.14
CA ILE A 31 9.35 4.54 6.28
C ILE A 31 8.25 4.66 5.22
N GLY A 32 7.87 3.58 4.53
CA GLY A 32 6.77 3.60 3.57
C GLY A 32 5.46 4.11 4.18
N VAL A 33 5.12 3.65 5.38
CA VAL A 33 3.95 4.15 6.13
C VAL A 33 4.09 5.63 6.51
N TYR A 34 5.28 6.06 6.93
CA TYR A 34 5.55 7.46 7.25
C TYR A 34 5.42 8.39 6.04
N PHE A 35 5.71 7.93 4.83
CA PHE A 35 5.51 8.72 3.61
C PHE A 35 4.05 8.90 3.24
N GLY A 36 3.17 7.99 3.67
CA GLY A 36 1.72 8.06 3.51
C GLY A 36 1.01 8.61 4.75
N ASP A 37 0.23 7.73 5.40
CA ASP A 37 -0.71 8.08 6.48
C ASP A 37 -0.05 8.32 7.85
N GLY A 38 1.17 7.79 8.05
CA GLY A 38 1.92 8.03 9.28
C GLY A 38 2.30 9.51 9.40
N TYR A 39 2.52 10.02 10.61
CA TYR A 39 3.02 11.38 10.85
C TYR A 39 3.88 11.48 12.11
N THR A 40 4.68 12.55 12.17
CA THR A 40 5.51 12.87 13.33
C THR A 40 5.01 14.12 14.03
N GLY A 41 5.05 14.13 15.36
CA GLY A 41 4.56 15.24 16.18
C GLY A 41 5.37 15.43 17.45
N LEU A 42 5.13 16.53 18.16
CA LEU A 42 5.72 16.80 19.47
C LEU A 42 4.79 16.32 20.58
N ASN A 43 5.32 15.67 21.60
CA ASN A 43 4.55 15.40 22.81
C ASN A 43 4.25 16.71 23.55
N HIS A 44 3.02 16.88 24.02
CA HIS A 44 2.68 17.95 24.95
C HIS A 44 3.23 17.59 26.34
N GLY A 45 4.21 18.35 26.85
CA GLY A 45 4.77 18.09 28.19
C GLY A 45 6.24 18.45 28.43
N GLY A 46 6.83 19.38 27.66
CA GLY A 46 8.17 19.91 27.95
C GLY A 46 9.36 19.06 27.50
N ILE A 47 9.23 17.73 27.41
CA ILE A 47 10.26 16.85 26.83
C ILE A 47 10.08 16.82 25.31
N LYS A 48 11.06 17.36 24.57
CA LYS A 48 11.10 17.49 23.10
C LYS A 48 11.17 16.15 22.34
N ALA A 49 10.73 15.04 22.92
CA ALA A 49 10.71 13.75 22.23
C ALA A 49 9.59 13.75 21.18
N ARG A 50 9.96 13.65 19.89
CA ARG A 50 9.00 13.50 18.79
C ARG A 50 8.43 12.09 18.78
N PHE A 51 7.14 11.96 18.53
CA PHE A 51 6.49 10.67 18.30
C PHE A 51 6.29 10.42 16.81
N PHE A 52 6.16 9.15 16.44
CA PHE A 52 5.52 8.68 15.22
C PHE A 52 4.11 8.18 15.56
N ARG A 53 3.12 8.48 14.72
CA ARG A 53 1.72 8.08 14.93
C ARG A 53 1.07 7.74 13.60
N LEU A 54 0.19 6.74 13.63
CA LEU A 54 -0.68 6.32 12.54
C LEU A 54 -2.09 6.18 13.08
N GLU A 55 -3.09 6.63 12.31
CA GLU A 55 -4.52 6.47 12.62
C GLU A 55 -5.27 6.04 11.36
N VAL A 56 -5.87 4.86 11.40
CA VAL A 56 -6.43 4.19 10.22
C VAL A 56 -7.75 3.51 10.56
N ILE A 57 -8.56 3.22 9.54
CA ILE A 57 -9.83 2.48 9.70
C ILE A 57 -9.64 0.96 9.68
N ASP A 58 -8.51 0.51 9.12
CA ASP A 58 -8.18 -0.89 8.89
C ASP A 58 -7.30 -1.39 10.07
N LYS A 59 -7.81 -2.33 10.89
CA LYS A 59 -7.14 -2.79 12.13
C LYS A 59 -5.85 -3.58 11.85
N ASP A 60 -5.91 -4.45 10.87
CA ASP A 60 -4.81 -5.23 10.31
C ASP A 60 -3.66 -4.34 9.81
N PHE A 61 -3.97 -3.20 9.19
CA PHE A 61 -2.95 -2.21 8.83
C PHE A 61 -2.21 -1.71 10.07
N ARG A 62 -2.96 -1.26 11.09
CA ARG A 62 -2.39 -0.79 12.36
C ARG A 62 -1.54 -1.89 13.02
N ASP A 63 -2.06 -3.12 13.07
CA ASP A 63 -1.40 -4.23 13.74
C ASP A 63 -0.06 -4.59 13.05
N PHE A 64 -0.03 -4.68 11.72
CA PHE A 64 1.20 -4.96 10.97
C PHE A 64 2.21 -3.79 11.03
N ALA A 65 1.73 -2.55 10.95
CA ALA A 65 2.59 -1.37 11.15
C ALA A 65 3.19 -1.32 12.56
N ALA A 66 2.43 -1.73 13.58
CA ALA A 66 2.91 -1.79 14.96
C ALA A 66 3.96 -2.90 15.15
N GLN A 67 3.72 -4.09 14.59
CA GLN A 67 4.72 -5.17 14.56
C GLN A 67 6.01 -4.70 13.86
N SER A 68 5.88 -3.98 12.75
CA SER A 68 7.03 -3.44 12.02
C SER A 68 7.81 -2.43 12.85
N CYS A 69 7.12 -1.59 13.64
CA CYS A 69 7.76 -0.69 14.60
C CYS A 69 8.49 -1.46 15.71
N ASP A 70 7.85 -2.48 16.29
CA ASP A 70 8.44 -3.29 17.38
C ASP A 70 9.73 -4.01 16.92
N ILE A 71 9.80 -4.43 15.66
CA ILE A 71 11.01 -5.06 15.08
C ILE A 71 12.07 -4.03 14.69
N ALA A 72 11.68 -2.92 14.06
CA ALA A 72 12.61 -1.88 13.60
C ALA A 72 13.21 -1.05 14.75
N PHE A 73 12.48 -0.95 15.87
CA PHE A 73 12.82 -0.11 17.01
C PHE A 73 12.61 -0.85 18.33
N PRO A 74 13.36 -1.94 18.59
CA PRO A 74 13.09 -2.84 19.73
C PRO A 74 13.24 -2.15 21.11
N ASP A 75 14.03 -1.08 21.18
CA ASP A 75 14.23 -0.28 22.39
C ASP A 75 13.07 0.70 22.66
N TYR A 76 12.09 0.78 21.76
CA TYR A 76 10.99 1.74 21.83
C TYR A 76 9.65 1.02 21.97
N HIS A 77 8.82 1.51 22.89
CA HIS A 77 7.50 0.94 23.13
C HIS A 77 6.47 1.46 22.10
N THR A 78 5.80 0.53 21.41
CA THR A 78 4.66 0.83 20.55
C THR A 78 3.34 0.76 21.31
N THR A 79 2.71 1.91 21.52
CA THR A 79 1.37 1.99 22.10
C THR A 79 0.31 1.82 21.01
N ARG A 80 -0.59 0.85 21.17
CA ARG A 80 -1.77 0.63 20.31
C ARG A 80 -3.00 1.22 21.00
N PHE A 81 -3.85 1.92 20.26
CA PHE A 81 -5.08 2.51 20.81
C PHE A 81 -6.23 2.47 19.80
N GLU A 82 -7.45 2.70 20.29
CA GLU A 82 -8.67 2.73 19.49
C GLU A 82 -9.50 3.93 19.94
N HIS A 83 -10.17 4.61 19.01
CA HIS A 83 -11.11 5.69 19.34
C HIS A 83 -12.20 5.79 18.28
N ILE A 84 -13.30 6.47 18.62
CA ILE A 84 -14.41 6.74 17.71
C ILE A 84 -14.35 8.21 17.32
N LYS A 85 -14.40 8.50 16.01
CA LYS A 85 -14.47 9.86 15.47
C LYS A 85 -15.51 9.90 14.36
N SER A 86 -16.54 10.73 14.53
CA SER A 86 -17.65 10.84 13.57
C SER A 86 -18.27 9.48 13.26
N GLU A 87 -18.64 8.72 14.31
CA GLU A 87 -19.27 7.38 14.25
C GLU A 87 -18.40 6.27 13.63
N LYS A 88 -17.19 6.60 13.17
CA LYS A 88 -16.24 5.62 12.64
C LYS A 88 -15.23 5.23 13.70
N LYS A 89 -14.98 3.93 13.81
CA LYS A 89 -13.91 3.39 14.65
C LYS A 89 -12.56 3.55 13.94
N TYR A 90 -11.59 4.13 14.65
CA TYR A 90 -10.21 4.28 14.20
C TYR A 90 -9.29 3.45 15.09
N TYR A 91 -8.33 2.81 14.46
CA TYR A 91 -7.23 2.08 15.08
C TYR A 91 -5.97 2.92 14.94
N GLY A 92 -5.32 3.17 16.06
CA GLY A 92 -4.09 3.95 16.10
C GLY A 92 -2.93 3.20 16.71
N LEU A 93 -1.73 3.65 16.35
CA LEU A 93 -0.49 3.31 17.04
C LEU A 93 0.35 4.58 17.25
N GLN A 94 1.18 4.57 18.28
CA GLN A 94 2.13 5.64 18.57
C GLN A 94 3.44 5.06 19.10
N VAL A 95 4.55 5.55 18.58
CA VAL A 95 5.91 5.21 19.05
C VAL A 95 6.60 6.51 19.44
N ARG A 96 6.97 6.65 20.71
CA ARG A 96 7.67 7.85 21.20
C ARG A 96 9.16 7.73 20.92
N GLY A 97 9.83 8.84 20.60
CA GLY A 97 11.29 8.90 20.47
C GLY A 97 11.83 8.64 19.06
N ILE A 98 11.08 7.98 18.18
CA ILE A 98 11.55 7.67 16.82
C ILE A 98 11.27 8.80 15.81
N GLY A 99 10.44 9.79 16.15
CA GLY A 99 10.01 10.79 15.18
C GLY A 99 11.14 11.67 14.64
N THR A 100 12.13 11.99 15.48
CA THR A 100 13.33 12.74 15.06
C THR A 100 14.18 11.93 14.09
N TYR A 101 14.35 10.63 14.36
CA TYR A 101 15.08 9.72 13.48
C TYR A 101 14.41 9.68 12.10
N LEU A 102 13.09 9.43 12.04
CA LEU A 102 12.34 9.38 10.78
C LEU A 102 12.45 10.67 9.97
N GLU A 103 12.32 11.83 10.61
CA GLU A 103 12.48 13.12 9.92
C GLU A 103 13.90 13.34 9.40
N THR A 104 14.90 12.91 10.15
CA THR A 104 16.31 13.07 9.77
C THR A 104 16.65 12.20 8.58
N VAL A 105 16.37 10.90 8.65
CA VAL A 105 16.76 9.94 7.60
C VAL A 105 15.99 10.13 6.30
N THR A 106 14.80 10.76 6.33
CA THR A 106 13.97 11.02 5.14
C THR A 106 14.02 12.48 4.67
N GLY A 107 14.75 13.35 5.37
CA GLY A 107 14.71 14.79 5.16
C GLY A 107 13.30 15.37 5.25
N LYS A 108 12.49 14.91 6.21
CA LYS A 108 11.06 15.22 6.34
C LYS A 108 10.26 14.84 5.08
N ARG A 109 10.41 13.59 4.63
CA ARG A 109 9.78 13.01 3.42
C ARG A 109 10.22 13.64 2.09
N ARG A 110 11.41 14.23 2.04
CA ARG A 110 11.95 14.82 0.80
C ARG A 110 12.60 13.78 -0.10
N PHE A 111 13.13 12.70 0.47
CA PHE A 111 13.83 11.64 -0.28
C PHE A 111 13.68 10.29 0.40
N ILE A 112 13.73 9.20 -0.37
CA ILE A 112 13.74 7.85 0.17
C ILE A 112 15.16 7.54 0.69
N PRO A 113 15.34 7.06 1.94
CA PRO A 113 16.65 6.74 2.47
C PRO A 113 17.41 5.69 1.65
N ASN A 114 18.74 5.81 1.56
CA ASN A 114 19.58 4.89 0.77
C ASN A 114 19.45 3.42 1.18
N PHE A 115 19.25 3.13 2.47
CA PHE A 115 19.09 1.75 2.95
C PHE A 115 17.86 1.04 2.37
N VAL A 116 16.85 1.77 1.88
CA VAL A 116 15.70 1.17 1.19
C VAL A 116 16.12 0.53 -0.14
N TYR A 117 17.18 1.03 -0.77
CA TYR A 117 17.64 0.60 -2.09
C TYR A 117 18.66 -0.54 -2.04
N THR A 118 19.13 -0.95 -0.86
CA THR A 118 20.27 -1.88 -0.71
C THR A 118 19.95 -3.29 -1.20
N ASN A 119 18.72 -3.77 -0.96
CA ASN A 119 18.28 -5.09 -1.39
C ASN A 119 16.79 -5.10 -1.77
N ASP A 120 16.34 -6.15 -2.44
CA ASP A 120 14.97 -6.22 -2.95
C ASP A 120 13.92 -6.37 -1.85
N ASP A 121 14.25 -6.95 -0.71
CA ASP A 121 13.31 -7.08 0.41
C ASP A 121 13.03 -5.72 1.07
N ASN A 122 14.04 -4.87 1.23
CA ASN A 122 13.87 -3.50 1.71
C ASN A 122 13.01 -2.68 0.75
N LYS A 123 13.28 -2.79 -0.57
CA LYS A 123 12.47 -2.13 -1.61
C LYS A 123 11.03 -2.61 -1.57
N ARG A 124 10.80 -3.93 -1.48
CA ARG A 124 9.45 -4.51 -1.38
C ARG A 124 8.72 -3.98 -0.16
N MET A 125 9.31 -4.08 1.03
CA MET A 125 8.68 -3.62 2.26
C MET A 125 8.35 -2.13 2.25
N PHE A 126 9.24 -1.30 1.71
CA PHE A 126 8.92 0.12 1.52
C PHE A 126 7.72 0.32 0.59
N VAL A 127 7.70 -0.35 -0.56
CA VAL A 127 6.58 -0.28 -1.50
C VAL A 127 5.29 -0.79 -0.86
N GLU A 128 5.32 -1.88 -0.09
CA GLU A 128 4.16 -2.41 0.62
C GLU A 128 3.64 -1.43 1.69
N GLY A 129 4.51 -0.77 2.45
CA GLY A 129 4.10 0.27 3.41
C GLY A 129 3.45 1.48 2.73
N MET A 130 3.98 1.88 1.57
CA MET A 130 3.36 2.88 0.70
C MET A 130 2.00 2.41 0.17
N MET A 131 1.89 1.14 -0.23
CA MET A 131 0.66 0.56 -0.79
C MET A 131 -0.47 0.51 0.24
N ASP A 132 -0.15 0.09 1.45
CA ASP A 132 -1.10 0.02 2.56
C ASP A 132 -1.60 1.42 2.93
N SER A 133 -0.75 2.45 2.85
CA SER A 133 -1.14 3.84 3.12
C SER A 133 -1.89 4.49 1.94
N GLU A 134 -1.23 4.65 0.79
CA GLU A 134 -1.62 5.59 -0.27
C GLU A 134 -2.25 4.91 -1.49
N ALA A 135 -2.10 3.60 -1.66
CA ALA A 135 -2.59 2.96 -2.86
C ALA A 135 -4.11 2.76 -2.85
N TRP A 136 -4.69 2.86 -4.03
CA TRP A 136 -6.10 2.59 -4.31
C TRP A 136 -6.21 1.38 -5.23
N ILE A 137 -7.28 0.59 -5.05
CA ILE A 137 -7.65 -0.51 -5.95
C ILE A 137 -9.15 -0.43 -6.28
N SER A 138 -9.46 -0.49 -7.56
CA SER A 138 -10.79 -0.44 -8.14
C SER A 138 -10.95 -1.61 -9.11
N ILE A 139 -12.08 -2.30 -8.98
CA ILE A 139 -12.46 -3.40 -9.87
C ILE A 139 -13.84 -3.02 -10.38
N ASN A 140 -13.94 -2.85 -11.70
CA ASN A 140 -15.19 -2.51 -12.34
C ASN A 140 -15.57 -3.66 -13.26
N VAL A 141 -16.78 -4.16 -13.10
CA VAL A 141 -17.40 -5.09 -14.04
C VAL A 141 -18.22 -4.25 -15.02
N SER A 142 -18.03 -4.47 -16.33
CA SER A 142 -18.82 -3.78 -17.36
C SER A 142 -20.33 -4.04 -17.18
N LYS A 143 -21.18 -3.17 -17.75
CA LYS A 143 -22.65 -3.34 -17.66
C LYS A 143 -23.16 -4.66 -18.24
N SER A 144 -22.50 -5.16 -19.30
CA SER A 144 -22.78 -6.49 -19.85
C SER A 144 -22.13 -7.63 -19.05
N GLY A 145 -21.26 -7.27 -18.10
CA GLY A 145 -20.29 -8.06 -17.34
C GLY A 145 -19.43 -9.06 -18.12
N ASN A 146 -19.33 -8.86 -19.42
CA ASN A 146 -18.41 -9.60 -20.27
C ASN A 146 -16.95 -9.18 -20.09
N THR A 147 -16.71 -8.03 -19.44
CA THR A 147 -15.37 -7.49 -19.21
C THR A 147 -15.21 -6.99 -17.78
N ILE A 148 -14.00 -7.20 -17.25
CA ILE A 148 -13.60 -6.79 -15.91
C ILE A 148 -12.35 -5.94 -16.03
N HIS A 149 -12.43 -4.75 -15.46
CA HIS A 149 -11.34 -3.78 -15.46
C HIS A 149 -10.86 -3.60 -14.02
N GLY A 150 -9.73 -4.24 -13.72
CA GLY A 150 -8.96 -3.95 -12.51
C GLY A 150 -8.02 -2.78 -12.76
N ARG A 151 -8.05 -1.78 -11.89
CA ARG A 151 -7.08 -0.69 -11.85
C ARG A 151 -6.64 -0.49 -10.42
N PHE A 152 -5.34 -0.33 -10.22
CA PHE A 152 -4.81 0.06 -8.93
C PHE A 152 -3.54 0.88 -9.13
N GLY A 153 -3.17 1.64 -8.11
CA GLY A 153 -2.02 2.53 -8.20
C GLY A 153 -1.97 3.50 -7.04
N PHE A 154 -1.19 4.55 -7.21
CA PHE A 154 -1.01 5.58 -6.20
C PHE A 154 -1.63 6.90 -6.63
N ALA A 155 -1.99 7.72 -5.65
CA ALA A 155 -2.47 9.07 -5.84
C ALA A 155 -1.87 9.99 -4.75
N ILE A 156 -0.68 10.54 -5.02
CA ILE A 156 0.16 11.20 -4.00
C ILE A 156 0.35 12.67 -4.40
N THR A 157 0.41 13.58 -3.42
CA THR A 157 0.68 15.01 -3.67
C THR A 157 2.16 15.40 -3.60
N SER A 158 3.02 14.43 -3.24
CA SER A 158 4.46 14.59 -3.07
C SER A 158 5.22 14.28 -4.35
N GLU A 159 6.39 14.90 -4.50
CA GLU A 159 7.36 14.64 -5.57
C GLU A 159 7.98 13.23 -5.50
N ILE A 160 7.83 12.55 -4.36
CA ILE A 160 8.35 11.20 -4.13
C ILE A 160 7.81 10.15 -5.13
N ILE A 161 6.72 10.46 -5.84
CA ILE A 161 6.14 9.56 -6.84
C ILE A 161 7.15 9.16 -7.94
N HIS A 162 8.11 10.03 -8.27
CA HIS A 162 9.15 9.72 -9.24
C HIS A 162 10.18 8.72 -8.69
N GLU A 163 10.55 8.86 -7.41
CA GLU A 163 11.40 7.87 -6.74
C GLU A 163 10.68 6.54 -6.54
N LEU A 164 9.39 6.57 -6.21
CA LEU A 164 8.54 5.38 -6.11
C LEU A 164 8.45 4.65 -7.46
N ALA A 165 8.28 5.37 -8.57
CA ALA A 165 8.31 4.78 -9.90
C ALA A 165 9.66 4.10 -10.20
N ARG A 166 10.78 4.71 -9.80
CA ARG A 166 12.11 4.10 -9.91
C ARG A 166 12.20 2.78 -9.12
N LEU A 167 11.72 2.77 -7.86
CA LEU A 167 11.68 1.54 -7.03
C LEU A 167 10.82 0.45 -7.67
N LEU A 168 9.64 0.80 -8.18
CA LEU A 168 8.77 -0.14 -8.88
C LEU A 168 9.46 -0.75 -10.11
N SER A 169 10.18 0.07 -10.88
CA SER A 169 10.96 -0.42 -12.03
C SER A 169 12.08 -1.38 -11.60
N GLN A 170 12.76 -1.11 -10.48
CA GLN A 170 13.82 -1.99 -9.95
C GLN A 170 13.25 -3.33 -9.46
N LEU A 171 11.99 -3.36 -9.03
CA LEU A 171 11.25 -4.57 -8.66
C LEU A 171 10.56 -5.25 -9.86
N ASN A 172 10.87 -4.83 -11.10
CA ASN A 172 10.24 -5.33 -12.33
C ASN A 172 8.70 -5.12 -12.40
N VAL A 173 8.16 -4.16 -11.65
CA VAL A 173 6.74 -3.81 -11.69
C VAL A 173 6.50 -2.81 -12.82
N LYS A 174 5.70 -3.19 -13.81
CA LYS A 174 5.31 -2.30 -14.91
C LYS A 174 4.26 -1.29 -14.43
N TYR A 175 4.40 -0.05 -14.87
CA TYR A 175 3.49 1.04 -14.53
C TYR A 175 3.21 1.96 -15.73
N GLY A 176 2.06 2.62 -15.69
CA GLY A 176 1.64 3.60 -16.69
C GLY A 176 2.25 4.98 -16.46
N LYS A 177 2.00 5.90 -17.41
CA LYS A 177 2.50 7.28 -17.34
C LYS A 177 2.05 7.99 -16.06
N ILE A 178 2.99 8.64 -15.37
CA ILE A 178 2.67 9.54 -14.26
C ILE A 178 1.84 10.70 -14.80
N SER A 179 0.64 10.86 -14.27
CA SER A 179 -0.30 11.90 -14.66
C SER A 179 -0.47 12.88 -13.51
N THR A 180 -0.63 14.17 -13.81
CA THR A 180 -0.80 15.22 -12.79
C THR A 180 -2.19 15.85 -12.96
N PHE A 181 -2.94 15.89 -11.86
CA PHE A 181 -4.27 16.48 -11.79
C PHE A 181 -4.27 17.66 -10.82
N THR A 182 -4.66 18.85 -11.28
CA THR A 182 -4.72 20.07 -10.47
C THR A 182 -6.14 20.56 -10.19
N LYS A 183 -7.16 19.98 -10.84
CA LYS A 183 -8.53 20.48 -10.79
C LYS A 183 -9.07 20.46 -9.35
N ASN A 184 -9.44 21.64 -8.84
CA ASN A 184 -10.06 21.89 -7.53
C ASN A 184 -9.18 21.53 -6.32
N ARG A 185 -7.85 21.47 -6.45
CA ARG A 185 -6.94 21.19 -5.33
C ARG A 185 -5.87 22.27 -5.20
N LYS A 186 -5.53 22.62 -3.96
CA LYS A 186 -4.41 23.53 -3.64
C LYS A 186 -3.05 22.94 -4.02
N LYS A 187 -2.93 21.61 -4.01
CA LYS A 187 -1.71 20.87 -4.36
C LYS A 187 -1.99 19.93 -5.54
N PRO A 188 -1.08 19.82 -6.52
CA PRO A 188 -1.21 18.87 -7.62
C PRO A 188 -1.26 17.45 -7.06
N LEU A 189 -2.21 16.65 -7.55
CA LEU A 189 -2.27 15.22 -7.27
C LEU A 189 -1.59 14.48 -8.42
N LYS A 190 -0.53 13.74 -8.11
CA LYS A 190 0.15 12.89 -9.09
C LYS A 190 -0.33 11.46 -8.94
N THR A 191 -0.62 10.81 -10.06
CA THR A 191 -1.11 9.42 -10.08
C THR A 191 -0.26 8.56 -10.98
N ILE A 192 -0.08 7.31 -10.58
CA ILE A 192 0.60 6.27 -11.35
C ILE A 192 -0.26 5.00 -11.23
N THR A 193 -0.58 4.37 -12.37
CA THR A 193 -1.34 3.12 -12.41
C THR A 193 -0.37 1.96 -12.59
N LEU A 194 -0.58 0.88 -11.85
CA LEU A 194 0.28 -0.30 -11.88
C LEU A 194 -0.37 -1.41 -12.70
N HIS A 195 0.47 -2.19 -13.37
CA HIS A 195 0.03 -3.38 -14.09
C HIS A 195 -0.04 -4.56 -13.12
N ILE A 196 -1.25 -5.09 -12.88
CA ILE A 196 -1.53 -6.09 -11.83
C ILE A 196 -0.65 -7.34 -11.97
N PRO A 197 -0.51 -7.98 -13.14
CA PRO A 197 0.35 -9.17 -13.27
C PRO A 197 1.78 -8.92 -12.79
N SER A 198 2.44 -7.86 -13.27
CA SER A 198 3.83 -7.60 -12.88
C SER A 198 3.99 -7.23 -11.41
N PHE A 199 2.93 -6.72 -10.76
CA PHE A 199 2.94 -6.51 -9.32
C PHE A 199 2.91 -7.83 -8.55
N LEU A 200 2.09 -8.78 -9.01
CA LEU A 200 2.01 -10.12 -8.44
C LEU A 200 3.30 -10.91 -8.68
N ASP A 201 3.85 -10.84 -9.90
CA ASP A 201 5.10 -11.50 -10.28
C ASP A 201 6.29 -10.97 -9.45
N ALA A 202 6.25 -9.71 -9.02
CA ALA A 202 7.26 -9.12 -8.14
C ALA A 202 7.18 -9.59 -6.67
N GLY A 203 6.14 -10.35 -6.32
CA GLY A 203 5.91 -10.87 -4.97
C GLY A 203 5.38 -9.82 -3.98
N LEU A 204 4.86 -8.69 -4.48
CA LEU A 204 4.29 -7.64 -3.65
C LEU A 204 2.86 -7.99 -3.20
N LYS A 205 2.48 -7.53 -2.00
CA LYS A 205 1.14 -7.70 -1.45
C LYS A 205 0.66 -6.48 -0.68
N PHE A 206 -0.61 -6.48 -0.33
CA PHE A 206 -1.14 -5.63 0.72
C PHE A 206 -1.13 -6.40 2.03
N HIS A 207 -0.80 -5.74 3.13
CA HIS A 207 -1.04 -6.32 4.47
C HIS A 207 -2.45 -5.97 4.96
N ILE A 208 -3.12 -5.03 4.29
CA ILE A 208 -4.54 -4.69 4.51
C ILE A 208 -5.46 -5.63 3.74
N GLU A 209 -6.26 -6.41 4.46
CA GLU A 209 -7.28 -7.34 3.99
C GLU A 209 -8.25 -6.68 3.02
N ARG A 210 -8.78 -5.49 3.31
CA ARG A 210 -9.71 -4.78 2.42
C ARG A 210 -9.15 -4.57 1.01
N LYS A 211 -7.84 -4.33 0.90
CA LYS A 211 -7.15 -4.14 -0.40
C LYS A 211 -6.72 -5.50 -0.98
N GLN A 212 -6.18 -6.38 -0.15
CA GLN A 212 -5.75 -7.73 -0.56
C GLN A 212 -6.92 -8.56 -1.11
N SER A 213 -8.06 -8.58 -0.42
CA SER A 213 -9.26 -9.31 -0.82
C SER A 213 -9.82 -8.81 -2.16
N LYS A 214 -9.65 -7.54 -2.49
CA LYS A 214 -9.99 -7.04 -3.84
C LYS A 214 -9.03 -7.62 -4.88
N LEU A 215 -7.73 -7.59 -4.59
CA LEU A 215 -6.72 -8.16 -5.50
C LEU A 215 -6.96 -9.65 -5.76
N GLU A 216 -7.26 -10.43 -4.72
CA GLU A 216 -7.60 -11.86 -4.86
C GLU A 216 -8.88 -12.07 -5.65
N LYS A 217 -9.94 -11.28 -5.40
CA LYS A 217 -11.17 -11.30 -6.23
C LYS A 217 -10.84 -11.05 -7.71
N PHE A 218 -9.96 -10.09 -8.00
CA PHE A 218 -9.54 -9.83 -9.39
C PHE A 218 -8.82 -11.03 -10.02
N LYS A 219 -7.94 -11.70 -9.29
CA LYS A 219 -7.25 -12.92 -9.78
C LYS A 219 -8.26 -14.03 -10.10
N MET A 220 -9.12 -14.35 -9.13
CA MET A 220 -10.13 -15.41 -9.27
C MET A 220 -11.02 -15.18 -10.48
N ILE A 221 -11.57 -13.97 -10.66
CA ILE A 221 -12.47 -13.74 -11.79
C ILE A 221 -11.71 -13.78 -13.12
N ARG A 222 -10.45 -13.33 -13.16
CA ARG A 222 -9.61 -13.45 -14.36
C ARG A 222 -9.33 -14.90 -14.73
N GLU A 223 -9.11 -15.77 -13.75
CA GLU A 223 -8.91 -17.21 -13.97
C GLU A 223 -10.17 -17.86 -14.54
N ILE A 224 -11.33 -17.58 -13.95
CA ILE A 224 -12.63 -18.09 -14.42
C ILE A 224 -12.91 -17.61 -15.85
N VAL A 225 -12.79 -16.31 -16.12
CA VAL A 225 -13.01 -15.77 -17.47
C VAL A 225 -11.97 -16.34 -18.44
N GLY A 226 -10.71 -16.44 -18.02
CA GLY A 226 -9.62 -16.98 -18.84
C GLY A 226 -9.83 -18.45 -19.24
N SER A 227 -10.30 -19.31 -18.32
CA SER A 227 -10.60 -20.71 -18.62
C SER A 227 -11.80 -20.84 -19.57
N THR A 228 -12.88 -20.11 -19.30
CA THR A 228 -14.08 -20.11 -20.17
C THR A 228 -13.75 -19.64 -21.59
N TYR A 229 -12.86 -18.66 -21.77
CA TYR A 229 -12.44 -18.23 -23.10
C TYR A 229 -11.58 -19.28 -23.83
N LYS A 230 -10.71 -20.01 -23.12
CA LYS A 230 -9.90 -21.09 -23.71
C LYS A 230 -10.78 -22.24 -24.19
N GLU A 231 -11.72 -22.68 -23.37
CA GLU A 231 -12.71 -23.72 -23.71
C GLU A 231 -13.64 -23.28 -24.86
N ARG A 232 -13.97 -21.98 -24.93
CA ARG A 232 -14.78 -21.45 -26.02
C ARG A 232 -13.99 -21.25 -27.32
N CYS A 233 -12.68 -20.98 -27.28
CA CYS A 233 -11.90 -20.89 -28.52
C CYS A 233 -11.74 -22.26 -29.19
N SER A 234 -11.56 -23.33 -28.41
CA SER A 234 -11.56 -24.70 -28.94
C SER A 234 -12.94 -25.12 -29.49
N PHE A 235 -14.04 -24.62 -28.91
CA PHE A 235 -15.40 -24.87 -29.41
C PHE A 235 -15.81 -23.99 -30.61
N ARG A 236 -15.30 -22.75 -30.67
CA ARG A 236 -15.60 -21.76 -31.73
C ARG A 236 -14.95 -22.10 -33.05
N GLU A 237 -13.82 -22.79 -33.03
CA GLU A 237 -13.24 -23.42 -34.23
C GLU A 237 -14.13 -24.54 -34.79
N GLN A 238 -14.97 -25.17 -33.96
CA GLN A 238 -15.83 -26.29 -34.38
C GLN A 238 -17.27 -25.89 -34.72
N ASN A 239 -17.80 -24.78 -34.18
CA ASN A 239 -19.22 -24.41 -34.35
C ASN A 239 -19.49 -22.88 -34.35
N PRO A 240 -19.14 -22.16 -35.43
CA PRO A 240 -19.21 -20.69 -35.48
C PRO A 240 -20.64 -20.10 -35.41
N GLY A 241 -21.68 -20.88 -35.76
CA GLY A 241 -23.07 -20.41 -35.81
C GLY A 241 -23.88 -20.52 -34.51
N LEU A 242 -23.49 -21.41 -33.57
CA LEU A 242 -24.29 -21.70 -32.37
C LEU A 242 -24.07 -20.68 -31.23
N ILE A 243 -22.87 -20.08 -31.19
CA ILE A 243 -22.39 -19.31 -30.04
C ILE A 243 -23.14 -17.99 -29.85
N LYS A 244 -23.67 -17.38 -30.92
CA LYS A 244 -24.43 -16.12 -30.82
C LYS A 244 -25.75 -16.30 -30.04
N ARG A 245 -26.28 -17.52 -29.94
CA ARG A 245 -27.52 -17.82 -29.20
C ARG A 245 -27.27 -18.21 -27.74
N MET A 246 -26.19 -18.94 -27.43
CA MET A 246 -25.87 -19.36 -26.04
C MET A 246 -25.24 -18.24 -25.19
N VAL A 247 -24.46 -17.35 -25.81
CA VAL A 247 -23.77 -16.24 -25.09
C VAL A 247 -24.75 -15.27 -24.44
N CYS A 248 -26.00 -15.17 -24.90
CA CYS A 248 -27.01 -14.32 -24.25
C CYS A 248 -27.70 -14.97 -23.05
N SER A 249 -27.78 -16.32 -22.97
CA SER A 249 -28.56 -17.00 -21.94
C SER A 249 -27.72 -17.45 -20.74
N GLU A 250 -26.51 -17.98 -20.95
CA GLU A 250 -25.69 -18.52 -19.85
C GLU A 250 -24.93 -17.45 -19.07
N LEU A 251 -24.42 -16.41 -19.75
CA LEU A 251 -23.77 -15.28 -19.07
C LEU A 251 -24.74 -14.52 -18.16
N HIS A 252 -26.04 -14.51 -18.47
CA HIS A 252 -27.04 -13.96 -17.56
C HIS A 252 -27.22 -14.81 -16.29
N GLY A 253 -27.16 -16.14 -16.40
CA GLY A 253 -27.31 -17.06 -15.27
C GLY A 253 -26.11 -17.02 -14.31
N ASP A 254 -24.90 -17.20 -14.85
CA ASP A 254 -23.69 -17.25 -14.02
C ASP A 254 -23.34 -15.89 -13.42
N MET A 255 -23.57 -14.80 -14.14
CA MET A 255 -23.37 -13.46 -13.58
C MET A 255 -24.44 -13.07 -12.56
N LYS A 256 -25.68 -13.55 -12.70
CA LYS A 256 -26.71 -13.35 -11.67
C LYS A 256 -26.33 -14.10 -10.40
N LYS A 257 -25.83 -15.33 -10.53
CA LYS A 257 -25.28 -16.11 -9.41
C LYS A 257 -24.08 -15.42 -8.75
N LEU A 258 -23.17 -14.86 -9.55
CA LEU A 258 -22.03 -14.09 -9.04
C LEU A 258 -22.48 -12.78 -8.37
N ALA A 259 -23.46 -12.08 -8.93
CA ALA A 259 -24.04 -10.87 -8.35
C ALA A 259 -24.74 -11.16 -7.01
N GLU A 260 -25.50 -12.25 -6.91
CA GLU A 260 -26.13 -12.77 -5.69
C GLU A 260 -25.10 -13.18 -4.63
N MET A 261 -23.98 -13.81 -5.04
CA MET A 261 -22.86 -14.13 -4.15
C MET A 261 -22.10 -12.88 -3.69
N THR A 262 -22.07 -11.80 -4.48
CA THR A 262 -21.41 -10.54 -4.07
C THR A 262 -22.27 -9.62 -3.22
N SER A 263 -23.60 -9.77 -3.27
CA SER A 263 -24.56 -8.97 -2.48
C SER A 263 -24.91 -9.60 -1.13
N SER A 264 -24.53 -10.86 -0.90
CA SER A 264 -24.66 -11.57 0.39
C SER A 264 -23.46 -11.41 1.33
N VAL A 265 -22.48 -10.58 0.97
CA VAL A 265 -21.23 -10.33 1.73
C VAL A 265 -21.09 -8.84 2.13
N GLN A 266 -22.21 -8.12 2.22
CA GLN A 266 -22.30 -6.79 2.84
C GLN A 266 -22.99 -6.91 4.19
#